data_AF-A0A5C5GEB5-F1
#
_entry.id   AF-A0A5C5GEB5-F1
#
_cell.length_a   1.000
_cell.length_b   1.000
_cell.length_c   1.000
_cell.angle_alpha   90.00
_cell.angle_beta   90.00
_cell.angle_gamma   90.00
#
_symmetry.space_group_name_H-M   'P 1'
#
loop_
_entity.id
_entity.type
_entity.pdbx_description
1 polymer ?
#
loop_
_entity_poly.entity_id
_entity_poly.type
_entity_poly.pdbx_seq_one_letter_code
_entity_poly.pdbx_strand_id
1 'polypeptide(L)'
;MIRNPVLKGFNADPSFLRVGEDYYLAVSTFEWYPGVQIHHSRGLVNWRLVSRPLDREALLDMRGNADSCGVWAPCLSHDGERFWLVYTDVKRLDGNFKDAHNYITCSETIDGPWSDPWYVNSSGFDPSLFHDDDGRKWFVNQQWNHRGPGTGGNPAHASFDGILLQEWSPEEGLIGEAENIFPGSDRGLTEAPHLFKRDGYYYLTTAEGGTGYDHAVTMARSRDIHGPYELHPETHLISTKGTQGPIQRTGHGQYVETHWGDHYHSFLMGRPMPGRDGTGRYCPMGRETGLEKVVWKDGWLWLEEGGTVPRTEVPAPVDVAPEPEVAIDYGFDAGLPMDFQWLRTPAPERIFRTGDGALTLFGRESLGSWFEQALVARRQEHFAYTAETEVDFAPTTYQQAAGLTTYYNRHKFHALLVTDEPGIGRVLTILSCPGDWPEQRLSMPAEPVALADGPVEMRVVVDHAEQQFWYRQGGDWQPFGPALDASVISDEGGRGEHASFTGAFVGMVAMDTSGRGREARFSRFRYAPAGT
;
A
#
# COMPACT_ATOMS: atom_id res chain seq x y z
N MET A 1 15.24 -0.55 20.81
CA MET A 1 14.65 -1.69 20.08
C MET A 1 13.85 -1.15 18.91
N ILE A 2 13.90 -1.83 17.76
CA ILE A 2 12.95 -1.65 16.65
C ILE A 2 11.68 -2.44 17.01
N ARG A 3 10.49 -1.87 16.78
CA ARG A 3 9.21 -2.54 17.00
C ARG A 3 8.49 -2.69 15.66
N ASN A 4 8.31 -3.94 15.22
CA ASN A 4 7.60 -4.23 13.98
C ASN A 4 6.08 -4.13 14.17
N PRO A 5 5.34 -3.68 13.14
CA PRO A 5 5.85 -3.13 11.88
C PRO A 5 6.47 -1.73 12.08
N VAL A 6 7.55 -1.45 11.35
CA VAL A 6 8.21 -0.13 11.34
C VAL A 6 7.42 0.90 10.52
N LEU A 7 6.68 0.45 9.49
CA LEU A 7 5.68 1.24 8.78
C LEU A 7 4.32 0.58 8.98
N LYS A 8 3.47 1.18 9.83
CA LYS A 8 2.11 0.69 10.12
C LYS A 8 1.13 1.03 9.00
N GLY A 9 0.01 0.32 8.94
CA GLY A 9 -0.98 0.57 7.89
C GLY A 9 -0.50 0.13 6.51
N PHE A 10 -1.27 0.46 5.48
CA PHE A 10 -0.97 0.06 4.10
C PHE A 10 0.39 0.59 3.61
N ASN A 11 1.44 -0.20 3.75
CA ASN A 11 2.82 0.10 3.40
C ASN A 11 3.49 -1.21 2.99
N ALA A 12 3.09 -1.71 1.83
CA ALA A 12 3.45 -3.03 1.32
C ALA A 12 4.68 -2.99 0.41
N ASP A 13 5.24 -4.17 0.13
CA ASP A 13 6.27 -4.36 -0.90
C ASP A 13 7.52 -3.46 -0.68
N PRO A 14 8.17 -3.53 0.50
CA PRO A 14 9.22 -2.59 0.88
C PRO A 14 10.53 -2.79 0.12
N SER A 15 10.88 -1.80 -0.71
CA SER A 15 12.22 -1.65 -1.26
C SER A 15 13.10 -0.85 -0.30
N PHE A 16 14.14 -1.50 0.22
CA PHE A 16 15.00 -1.01 1.29
C PHE A 16 16.36 -0.57 0.75
N LEU A 17 16.67 0.71 0.92
CA LEU A 17 17.87 1.35 0.40
C LEU A 17 18.64 2.06 1.52
N ARG A 18 19.97 2.02 1.43
CA ARG A 18 20.86 2.92 2.19
C ARG A 18 21.63 3.82 1.22
N VAL A 19 21.70 5.11 1.54
CA VAL A 19 22.60 6.09 0.91
C VAL A 19 23.40 6.78 2.00
N GLY A 20 24.68 6.44 2.13
CA GLY A 20 25.50 6.93 3.24
C GLY A 20 24.95 6.48 4.61
N GLU A 21 24.54 7.43 5.43
CA GLU A 21 23.95 7.21 6.77
C GLU A 21 22.42 7.26 6.77
N ASP A 22 21.81 7.48 5.61
CA ASP A 22 20.37 7.66 5.44
C ASP A 22 19.74 6.40 4.84
N TYR A 23 18.59 6.02 5.38
CA TYR A 23 17.87 4.81 5.02
C TYR A 23 16.50 5.15 4.47
N TYR A 24 16.08 4.45 3.42
CA TYR A 24 14.83 4.69 2.73
C TYR A 24 14.04 3.39 2.55
N LEU A 25 12.72 3.48 2.70
CA LEU A 25 11.78 2.42 2.36
C LEU A 25 10.77 2.98 1.36
N ALA A 26 10.85 2.51 0.11
CA ALA A 26 9.82 2.76 -0.89
C ALA A 26 8.77 1.63 -0.85
N VAL A 27 7.49 1.98 -0.84
CA VAL A 27 6.37 1.04 -0.74
C VAL A 27 5.31 1.31 -1.81
N SER A 28 4.59 0.26 -2.19
CA SER A 28 3.53 0.31 -3.21
C SER A 28 2.34 1.16 -2.75
N THR A 29 1.61 1.74 -3.71
CA THR A 29 0.44 2.60 -3.44
C THR A 29 -0.82 2.17 -4.19
N PHE A 30 -0.71 1.23 -5.14
CA PHE A 30 -1.79 0.78 -6.00
C PHE A 30 -2.56 1.96 -6.61
N GLU A 31 -3.88 2.03 -6.42
CA GLU A 31 -4.75 3.07 -6.97
C GLU A 31 -4.70 4.42 -6.22
N TRP A 32 -3.94 4.51 -5.13
CA TRP A 32 -3.82 5.74 -4.34
C TRP A 32 -2.77 6.69 -4.92
N TYR A 33 -3.14 7.96 -5.01
CA TYR A 33 -2.38 9.05 -5.61
C TYR A 33 -2.03 10.12 -4.56
N PRO A 34 -0.83 10.74 -4.60
CA PRO A 34 0.32 10.47 -5.46
C PRO A 34 0.94 9.08 -5.24
N GLY A 35 1.60 8.53 -6.26
CA GLY A 35 2.10 7.15 -6.25
C GLY A 35 3.49 6.99 -5.64
N VAL A 36 3.73 5.80 -5.07
CA VAL A 36 4.88 5.40 -4.24
C VAL A 36 4.99 6.23 -2.96
N GLN A 37 5.09 5.59 -1.79
CA GLN A 37 5.49 6.30 -0.58
C GLN A 37 6.94 5.99 -0.25
N ILE A 38 7.73 7.03 0.03
CA ILE A 38 9.11 6.88 0.48
C ILE A 38 9.24 7.38 1.91
N HIS A 39 9.64 6.47 2.79
CA HIS A 39 9.93 6.76 4.19
C HIS A 39 11.44 6.86 4.41
N HIS A 40 11.86 7.74 5.33
CA HIS A 40 13.26 7.96 5.69
C HIS A 40 13.51 7.68 7.16
N SER A 41 14.68 7.13 7.46
CA SER A 41 15.21 6.98 8.81
C SER A 41 16.73 7.16 8.83
N ARG A 42 17.26 7.53 10.00
CA ARG A 42 18.70 7.51 10.31
C ARG A 42 19.07 6.47 11.37
N GLY A 43 18.09 5.78 11.95
CA GLY A 43 18.28 4.86 13.07
C GLY A 43 17.52 3.55 12.95
N LEU A 44 16.76 3.35 11.87
CA LEU A 44 15.88 2.20 11.60
C LEU A 44 14.71 2.02 12.59
N VAL A 45 14.62 2.85 13.63
CA VAL A 45 13.55 2.84 14.64
C VAL A 45 12.38 3.72 14.23
N ASN A 46 12.61 5.02 14.10
CA ASN A 46 11.58 6.00 13.71
C ASN A 46 11.69 6.28 12.21
N TRP A 47 10.55 6.26 11.53
CA TRP A 47 10.42 6.44 10.09
C TRP A 47 9.44 7.56 9.79
N ARG A 48 9.83 8.45 8.89
CA ARG A 48 9.02 9.57 8.44
C ARG A 48 8.73 9.42 6.96
N LEU A 49 7.47 9.58 6.54
CA LEU A 49 7.15 9.81 5.13
C LEU A 49 7.83 11.10 4.67
N VAL A 50 8.61 11.04 3.59
CA VAL A 50 9.38 12.19 3.07
C VAL A 50 9.03 12.55 1.64
N SER A 51 8.54 11.61 0.84
CA SER A 51 8.30 11.84 -0.59
C SER A 51 7.22 10.92 -1.13
N ARG A 52 6.53 11.40 -2.17
CA ARG A 52 5.63 10.62 -3.03
C ARG A 52 5.90 10.97 -4.49
N PRO A 53 6.90 10.32 -5.13
CA PRO A 53 7.48 10.78 -6.40
C PRO A 53 6.51 10.90 -7.57
N LEU A 54 5.49 10.04 -7.64
CA LEU A 54 4.61 9.95 -8.80
C LEU A 54 3.40 10.88 -8.64
N ASP A 55 3.65 12.20 -8.76
CA ASP A 55 2.72 13.27 -8.37
C ASP A 55 2.20 14.14 -9.52
N ARG A 56 2.52 13.78 -10.76
CA ARG A 56 2.02 14.43 -11.99
C ARG A 56 1.64 13.44 -13.07
N GLU A 57 0.77 13.86 -13.99
CA GLU A 57 0.19 13.03 -15.05
C GLU A 57 1.25 12.30 -15.90
N ALA A 58 2.35 12.99 -16.25
CA ALA A 58 3.42 12.39 -17.06
C ALA A 58 4.19 11.26 -16.34
N LEU A 59 4.15 11.20 -15.01
CA LEU A 59 4.69 10.07 -14.24
C LEU A 59 3.64 8.99 -14.03
N LEU A 60 2.39 9.38 -13.77
CA LEU A 60 1.34 8.43 -13.40
C LEU A 60 -0.05 8.95 -13.76
N ASP A 61 -0.76 8.17 -14.57
CA ASP A 61 -2.19 8.34 -14.84
C ASP A 61 -2.93 6.99 -14.67
N MET A 62 -3.66 6.90 -13.56
CA MET A 62 -4.40 5.69 -13.18
C MET A 62 -5.91 5.84 -13.36
N ARG A 63 -6.38 6.87 -14.08
CA ARG A 63 -7.82 7.04 -14.34
C ARG A 63 -8.36 5.77 -15.02
N GLY A 64 -9.36 5.15 -14.39
CA GLY A 64 -9.96 3.90 -14.88
C GLY A 64 -9.22 2.62 -14.49
N ASN A 65 -8.08 2.68 -13.79
CA ASN A 65 -7.45 1.48 -13.23
C ASN A 65 -8.42 0.78 -12.27
N ALA A 66 -8.44 -0.56 -12.28
CA ALA A 66 -9.24 -1.34 -11.33
C ALA A 66 -8.76 -1.14 -9.87
N ASP A 67 -9.50 -1.70 -8.91
CA ASP A 67 -9.06 -1.72 -7.51
C ASP A 67 -7.85 -2.65 -7.35
N SER A 68 -6.88 -2.27 -6.51
CA SER A 68 -5.58 -2.94 -6.34
C SER A 68 -4.72 -3.05 -7.63
N CYS A 69 -5.05 -2.28 -8.66
CA CYS A 69 -4.21 -2.02 -9.83
C CYS A 69 -3.39 -0.73 -9.63
N GLY A 70 -2.71 -0.24 -10.66
CA GLY A 70 -1.84 0.93 -10.52
C GLY A 70 -0.46 0.55 -10.00
N VAL A 71 0.05 1.30 -9.03
CA VAL A 71 1.43 1.21 -8.55
C VAL A 71 1.66 -0.04 -7.70
N TRP A 72 2.13 -1.11 -8.34
CA TRP A 72 2.61 -2.32 -7.66
C TRP A 72 4.04 -2.12 -7.11
N ALA A 73 4.68 -3.18 -6.63
CA ALA A 73 5.96 -3.14 -5.93
C ALA A 73 7.00 -2.23 -6.62
N PRO A 74 7.46 -1.16 -5.95
CA PRO A 74 8.52 -0.32 -6.48
C PRO A 74 9.90 -0.90 -6.16
N CYS A 75 10.91 -0.49 -6.91
CA CYS A 75 12.31 -0.63 -6.53
C CYS A 75 12.97 0.74 -6.45
N LEU A 76 13.52 1.08 -5.29
CA LEU A 76 14.31 2.27 -5.07
C LEU A 76 15.79 1.89 -4.94
N SER A 77 16.62 2.45 -5.81
CA SER A 77 18.06 2.22 -5.81
C SER A 77 18.83 3.54 -5.96
N HIS A 78 20.15 3.49 -5.74
CA HIS A 78 21.02 4.65 -5.90
C HIS A 78 22.34 4.17 -6.53
N ASP A 79 22.83 4.87 -7.55
CA ASP A 79 24.03 4.45 -8.29
C ASP A 79 25.32 5.17 -7.87
N GLY A 80 25.22 6.03 -6.86
CA GLY A 80 26.32 6.85 -6.37
C GLY A 80 26.16 8.33 -6.73
N GLU A 81 25.34 8.64 -7.74
CA GLU A 81 25.04 10.01 -8.15
C GLU A 81 23.57 10.38 -7.93
N ARG A 82 22.65 9.46 -8.26
CA ARG A 82 21.20 9.74 -8.30
C ARG A 82 20.39 8.58 -7.72
N PHE A 83 19.21 8.93 -7.23
CA PHE A 83 18.15 7.97 -6.92
C PHE A 83 17.47 7.51 -8.20
N TRP A 84 17.19 6.21 -8.27
CA TRP A 84 16.44 5.58 -9.35
C TRP A 84 15.21 4.92 -8.74
N LEU A 85 14.05 5.17 -9.33
CA LEU A 85 12.80 4.56 -8.95
C LEU A 85 12.27 3.76 -10.15
N VAL A 86 12.11 2.47 -9.94
CA VAL A 86 11.41 1.56 -10.84
C VAL A 86 10.02 1.33 -10.30
N TYR A 87 9.01 1.39 -11.16
CA TYR A 87 7.63 1.17 -10.76
C TYR A 87 6.81 0.55 -11.89
N THR A 88 5.67 -0.03 -11.52
CA THR A 88 4.73 -0.64 -12.46
C THR A 88 3.39 0.04 -12.39
N ASP A 89 2.77 0.31 -13.53
CA ASP A 89 1.35 0.63 -13.62
C ASP A 89 0.59 -0.60 -14.14
N VAL A 90 -0.03 -1.35 -13.23
CA VAL A 90 -0.85 -2.52 -13.57
C VAL A 90 -2.22 -2.05 -14.00
N LYS A 91 -2.60 -2.39 -15.24
CA LYS A 91 -3.92 -2.05 -15.80
C LYS A 91 -4.96 -3.15 -15.59
N ARG A 92 -4.51 -4.40 -15.44
CA ARG A 92 -5.39 -5.56 -15.33
C ARG A 92 -4.93 -6.50 -14.23
N LEU A 93 -5.82 -6.77 -13.27
CA LEU A 93 -5.63 -7.76 -12.20
C LEU A 93 -6.25 -9.13 -12.56
N ASP A 94 -7.33 -9.15 -13.35
CA ASP A 94 -8.21 -10.32 -13.50
C ASP A 94 -8.05 -11.15 -14.78
N GLY A 95 -8.25 -12.45 -14.65
CA GLY A 95 -8.18 -13.42 -15.75
C GLY A 95 -6.75 -13.90 -16.03
N ASN A 96 -6.50 -14.37 -17.25
CA ASN A 96 -5.22 -15.01 -17.58
C ASN A 96 -4.07 -14.03 -17.80
N PHE A 97 -4.35 -12.74 -17.97
CA PHE A 97 -3.34 -11.72 -18.22
C PHE A 97 -3.13 -10.83 -16.99
N LYS A 98 -1.92 -10.27 -16.90
CA LYS A 98 -1.57 -9.20 -15.98
C LYS A 98 -0.90 -8.08 -16.76
N ASP A 99 -1.71 -7.29 -17.48
CA ASP A 99 -1.20 -6.16 -18.26
C ASP A 99 -0.55 -5.15 -17.30
N ALA A 100 0.79 -5.11 -17.30
CA ALA A 100 1.63 -4.43 -16.32
C ALA A 100 2.75 -3.71 -17.06
N HIS A 101 2.75 -2.38 -17.04
CA HIS A 101 3.75 -1.56 -17.72
C HIS A 101 4.81 -1.10 -16.71
N ASN A 102 6.08 -1.36 -16.99
CA ASN A 102 7.19 -1.01 -16.11
C ASN A 102 7.89 0.25 -16.59
N TYR A 103 8.26 1.11 -15.65
CA TYR A 103 8.86 2.40 -15.88
C TYR A 103 10.04 2.64 -14.94
N ILE A 104 10.98 3.47 -15.40
CA ILE A 104 12.08 4.00 -14.58
C ILE A 104 12.00 5.51 -14.58
N THR A 105 12.25 6.15 -13.44
CA THR A 105 12.49 7.60 -13.31
C THR A 105 13.66 7.82 -12.34
N CYS A 106 14.29 9.00 -12.37
CA CYS A 106 15.40 9.32 -11.48
C CYS A 106 15.31 10.73 -10.89
N SER A 107 15.99 10.95 -9.76
CA SER A 107 16.18 12.27 -9.14
C SER A 107 17.53 12.38 -8.44
N GLU A 108 18.04 13.59 -8.29
CA GLU A 108 19.27 13.87 -7.52
C GLU A 108 19.04 13.78 -6.01
N THR A 109 17.82 14.10 -5.54
CA THR A 109 17.43 13.99 -4.13
C THR A 109 16.09 13.27 -4.01
N ILE A 110 15.84 12.66 -2.85
CA ILE A 110 14.63 11.84 -2.65
C ILE A 110 13.32 12.65 -2.71
N ASP A 111 13.39 13.92 -2.34
CA ASP A 111 12.32 14.92 -2.29
C ASP A 111 12.40 15.95 -3.42
N GLY A 112 13.32 15.73 -4.37
CA GLY A 112 13.54 16.58 -5.52
C GLY A 112 12.59 16.28 -6.69
N PRO A 113 12.74 17.01 -7.82
CA PRO A 113 11.99 16.71 -9.03
C PRO A 113 12.42 15.37 -9.62
N TRP A 114 11.45 14.54 -9.96
CA TRP A 114 11.68 13.27 -10.66
C TRP A 114 11.53 13.45 -12.18
N SER A 115 12.46 12.86 -12.95
CA SER A 115 12.47 12.94 -14.41
C SER A 115 11.19 12.37 -15.03
N ASP A 116 10.90 12.72 -16.28
CA ASP A 116 9.92 11.96 -17.06
C ASP A 116 10.32 10.47 -17.13
N PRO A 117 9.34 9.54 -17.19
CA PRO A 117 9.64 8.13 -17.06
C PRO A 117 10.11 7.54 -18.39
N TRP A 118 11.13 6.70 -18.32
CA TRP A 118 11.44 5.74 -19.38
C TRP A 118 10.47 4.57 -19.28
N TYR A 119 9.72 4.29 -20.35
CA TYR A 119 9.06 3.00 -20.50
C TYR A 119 10.12 1.90 -20.72
N VAL A 120 9.99 0.78 -20.01
CA VAL A 120 10.95 -0.32 -20.06
C VAL A 120 10.36 -1.53 -20.79
N ASN A 121 9.40 -2.24 -20.18
CA ASN A 121 8.73 -3.38 -20.79
C ASN A 121 7.34 -3.63 -20.18
N SER A 122 6.73 -4.74 -20.58
CA SER A 122 5.44 -5.21 -20.04
C SER A 122 5.34 -6.73 -19.90
N SER A 123 6.47 -7.42 -19.67
CA SER A 123 6.52 -8.89 -19.60
C SER A 123 5.96 -9.46 -18.30
N GLY A 124 5.84 -8.63 -17.27
CA GLY A 124 5.34 -8.96 -15.94
C GLY A 124 5.64 -7.80 -14.98
N PHE A 125 5.40 -8.01 -13.70
CA PHE A 125 5.51 -6.99 -12.65
C PHE A 125 6.74 -7.22 -11.75
N ASP A 126 6.80 -6.52 -10.63
CA ASP A 126 7.92 -6.46 -9.68
C ASP A 126 9.28 -6.16 -10.34
N PRO A 127 9.37 -5.05 -11.08
CA PRO A 127 10.61 -4.67 -11.73
C PRO A 127 11.62 -4.14 -10.70
N SER A 128 12.88 -4.50 -10.88
CA SER A 128 13.99 -4.02 -10.05
C SER A 128 15.19 -3.64 -10.91
N LEU A 129 15.95 -2.64 -10.47
CA LEU A 129 17.15 -2.17 -11.15
C LEU A 129 18.37 -2.43 -10.28
N PHE A 130 19.28 -3.26 -10.77
CA PHE A 130 20.56 -3.55 -10.14
C PHE A 130 21.67 -2.75 -10.82
N HIS A 131 22.56 -2.17 -10.02
CA HIS A 131 23.74 -1.44 -10.48
C HIS A 131 24.97 -2.32 -10.24
N ASP A 132 25.65 -2.78 -11.28
CA ASP A 132 26.85 -3.62 -11.15
C ASP A 132 28.12 -2.76 -11.04
N ASP A 133 29.19 -3.36 -10.52
CA ASP A 133 30.47 -2.69 -10.27
C ASP A 133 31.17 -2.24 -11.57
N ASP A 134 30.78 -2.81 -12.71
CA ASP A 134 31.32 -2.45 -14.03
C ASP A 134 30.58 -1.27 -14.68
N GLY A 135 29.61 -0.68 -13.98
CA GLY A 135 28.83 0.46 -14.42
C GLY A 135 27.58 0.10 -15.23
N ARG A 136 27.37 -1.17 -15.59
CA ARG A 136 26.14 -1.61 -16.24
C ARG A 136 24.97 -1.64 -15.27
N LYS A 137 23.77 -1.41 -15.80
CA LYS A 137 22.52 -1.53 -15.04
C LYS A 137 21.72 -2.70 -15.59
N TRP A 138 21.21 -3.53 -14.69
CA TRP A 138 20.48 -4.73 -15.02
C TRP A 138 19.05 -4.61 -14.53
N PHE A 139 18.11 -4.78 -15.46
CA PHE A 139 16.69 -4.82 -15.18
C PHE A 139 16.26 -6.27 -14.96
N VAL A 140 15.54 -6.52 -13.87
CA VAL A 140 14.91 -7.81 -13.58
C VAL A 140 13.43 -7.65 -13.29
N ASN A 141 12.62 -8.61 -13.70
CA ASN A 141 11.18 -8.65 -13.40
C ASN A 141 10.68 -10.10 -13.45
N GLN A 142 9.54 -10.39 -12.82
CA GLN A 142 8.91 -11.71 -12.99
C GLN A 142 8.29 -11.83 -14.38
N GLN A 143 8.30 -13.02 -14.98
CA GLN A 143 7.69 -13.29 -16.28
C GLN A 143 6.25 -13.80 -16.14
N TRP A 144 5.27 -13.02 -16.62
CA TRP A 144 3.88 -13.47 -16.60
C TRP A 144 3.54 -14.39 -17.78
N ASN A 145 3.04 -15.59 -17.51
CA ASN A 145 2.62 -16.56 -18.52
C ASN A 145 1.11 -16.83 -18.47
N HIS A 146 0.40 -16.40 -19.52
CA HIS A 146 -1.06 -16.49 -19.60
C HIS A 146 -1.60 -17.86 -20.09
N ARG A 147 -0.72 -18.82 -20.41
CA ARG A 147 -1.10 -20.06 -21.11
C ARG A 147 -1.57 -21.19 -20.18
N GLY A 148 -1.33 -21.08 -18.86
CA GLY A 148 -1.85 -22.00 -17.84
C GLY A 148 -0.97 -23.23 -17.54
N PRO A 149 -1.45 -24.16 -16.70
CA PRO A 149 -0.67 -25.30 -16.20
C PRO A 149 -0.07 -26.18 -17.31
N GLY A 150 1.16 -26.66 -17.09
CA GLY A 150 1.90 -27.45 -18.09
C GLY A 150 2.61 -26.62 -19.16
N THR A 151 2.64 -25.30 -18.99
CA THR A 151 3.44 -24.37 -19.81
C THR A 151 4.42 -23.60 -18.93
N GLY A 152 5.48 -23.07 -19.52
CA GLY A 152 6.50 -22.31 -18.79
C GLY A 152 7.64 -23.18 -18.23
N GLY A 153 8.55 -22.54 -17.50
CA GLY A 153 9.72 -23.10 -16.82
C GLY A 153 9.64 -23.08 -15.29
N ASN A 154 8.68 -22.38 -14.65
CA ASN A 154 8.51 -22.48 -13.20
C ASN A 154 7.94 -23.87 -12.81
N PRO A 155 8.59 -24.61 -11.89
CA PRO A 155 8.23 -25.99 -11.58
C PRO A 155 6.89 -26.14 -10.82
N ALA A 156 6.45 -25.09 -10.12
CA ALA A 156 5.29 -25.16 -9.22
C ALA A 156 4.12 -24.26 -9.65
N HIS A 157 4.35 -23.23 -10.46
CA HIS A 157 3.29 -22.31 -10.86
C HIS A 157 3.48 -21.71 -12.26
N ALA A 158 2.67 -22.16 -13.23
CA ALA A 158 2.85 -21.80 -14.64
C ALA A 158 2.74 -20.30 -14.94
N SER A 159 1.93 -19.52 -14.23
CA SER A 159 1.78 -18.08 -14.54
C SER A 159 2.94 -17.21 -14.09
N PHE A 160 3.72 -17.68 -13.12
CA PHE A 160 4.86 -16.95 -12.54
C PHE A 160 6.11 -17.62 -13.09
N ASP A 161 6.41 -17.31 -14.34
CA ASP A 161 7.26 -18.13 -15.21
C ASP A 161 8.76 -17.93 -14.99
N GLY A 162 9.16 -17.53 -13.78
CA GLY A 162 10.55 -17.24 -13.42
C GLY A 162 10.92 -15.76 -13.55
N ILE A 163 12.21 -15.48 -13.39
CA ILE A 163 12.76 -14.13 -13.33
C ILE A 163 13.57 -13.85 -14.60
N LEU A 164 13.19 -12.79 -15.31
CA LEU A 164 13.94 -12.30 -16.46
C LEU A 164 15.06 -11.36 -16.02
N LEU A 165 16.16 -11.38 -16.77
CA LEU A 165 17.28 -10.46 -16.68
C LEU A 165 17.52 -9.85 -18.07
N GLN A 166 17.75 -8.54 -18.11
CA GLN A 166 18.16 -7.83 -19.32
C GLN A 166 18.96 -6.58 -18.95
N GLU A 167 19.98 -6.24 -19.75
CA GLU A 167 20.74 -5.00 -19.56
C GLU A 167 19.87 -3.80 -19.94
N TRP A 168 20.03 -2.67 -19.24
CA TRP A 168 19.27 -1.44 -19.50
C TRP A 168 20.14 -0.20 -19.37
N SER A 169 19.91 0.79 -20.24
CA SER A 169 20.48 2.14 -20.11
C SER A 169 19.44 3.23 -20.44
N PRO A 170 19.59 4.45 -19.88
CA PRO A 170 18.77 5.59 -20.28
C PRO A 170 18.84 5.94 -21.77
N GLU A 171 19.98 5.66 -22.42
CA GLU A 171 20.27 6.00 -23.82
C GLU A 171 19.66 5.01 -24.81
N GLU A 172 19.72 3.71 -24.51
CA GLU A 172 19.31 2.65 -25.43
C GLU A 172 18.02 1.94 -25.02
N GLY A 173 17.58 2.09 -23.77
CA GLY A 173 16.53 1.27 -23.18
C GLY A 173 17.05 -0.14 -22.88
N LEU A 174 16.24 -1.16 -23.16
CA LEU A 174 16.63 -2.57 -22.98
C LEU A 174 17.60 -3.03 -24.07
N ILE A 175 18.71 -3.65 -23.65
CA ILE A 175 19.81 -4.08 -24.51
C ILE A 175 19.86 -5.62 -24.53
N GLY A 176 20.02 -6.19 -25.72
CA GLY A 176 20.12 -7.65 -25.92
C GLY A 176 18.77 -8.37 -25.78
N GLU A 177 18.82 -9.69 -25.60
CA GLU A 177 17.65 -10.55 -25.38
C GLU A 177 17.39 -10.74 -23.88
N ALA A 178 16.12 -10.86 -23.49
CA ALA A 178 15.78 -11.18 -22.11
C ALA A 178 16.06 -12.67 -21.81
N GLU A 179 16.72 -12.95 -20.69
CA GLU A 179 17.06 -14.30 -20.26
C GLU A 179 16.35 -14.66 -18.95
N ASN A 180 15.76 -15.85 -18.88
CA ASN A 180 15.20 -16.36 -17.63
C ASN A 180 16.30 -16.99 -16.79
N ILE A 181 16.70 -16.30 -15.72
CA ILE A 181 17.85 -16.67 -14.88
C ILE A 181 17.47 -17.51 -13.66
N PHE A 182 16.19 -17.54 -13.29
CA PHE A 182 15.74 -18.22 -12.09
C PHE A 182 14.27 -18.66 -12.19
N PRO A 183 13.98 -19.97 -12.25
CA PRO A 183 12.61 -20.47 -12.37
C PRO A 183 11.83 -20.52 -11.04
N GLY A 184 12.49 -20.25 -9.90
CA GLY A 184 11.87 -20.38 -8.57
C GLY A 184 12.09 -21.73 -7.89
N SER A 185 11.52 -21.87 -6.68
CA SER A 185 11.48 -23.12 -5.91
C SER A 185 10.16 -23.87 -6.11
N ASP A 186 9.99 -24.97 -5.37
CA ASP A 186 8.74 -25.74 -5.32
C ASP A 186 7.59 -25.00 -4.62
N ARG A 187 7.84 -23.87 -3.98
CA ARG A 187 6.79 -22.99 -3.41
C ARG A 187 6.02 -22.22 -4.48
N GLY A 188 6.61 -22.00 -5.65
CA GLY A 188 5.99 -21.29 -6.78
C GLY A 188 5.66 -19.83 -6.47
N LEU A 189 4.85 -19.22 -7.34
CA LEU A 189 4.45 -17.80 -7.26
C LEU A 189 5.69 -16.88 -7.12
N THR A 190 6.75 -17.19 -7.88
CA THR A 190 8.06 -16.53 -7.79
C THR A 190 8.02 -15.12 -8.38
N GLU A 191 8.21 -14.12 -7.52
CA GLU A 191 8.11 -12.69 -7.84
C GLU A 191 9.16 -11.87 -7.03
N ALA A 192 9.04 -10.54 -6.98
CA ALA A 192 9.92 -9.63 -6.23
C ALA A 192 11.45 -9.86 -6.40
N PRO A 193 11.98 -9.98 -7.64
CA PRO A 193 13.40 -10.20 -7.85
C PRO A 193 14.23 -8.98 -7.48
N HIS A 194 15.21 -9.18 -6.58
CA HIS A 194 16.20 -8.17 -6.24
C HIS A 194 17.60 -8.76 -6.26
N LEU A 195 18.48 -8.15 -7.05
CA LEU A 195 19.89 -8.54 -7.13
C LEU A 195 20.75 -7.64 -6.24
N PHE A 196 21.73 -8.24 -5.59
CA PHE A 196 22.85 -7.53 -4.96
C PHE A 196 24.11 -8.37 -5.04
N LYS A 197 25.28 -7.74 -4.89
CA LYS A 197 26.58 -8.42 -5.04
C LYS A 197 27.36 -8.39 -3.74
N ARG A 198 27.96 -9.52 -3.38
CA ARG A 198 28.84 -9.65 -2.21
C ARG A 198 29.84 -10.79 -2.41
N ASP A 199 31.11 -10.54 -2.09
CA ASP A 199 32.19 -11.55 -2.06
C ASP A 199 32.29 -12.40 -3.35
N GLY A 200 32.10 -11.76 -4.50
CA GLY A 200 32.16 -12.40 -5.82
C GLY A 200 30.97 -13.29 -6.17
N TYR A 201 29.84 -13.10 -5.48
CA TYR A 201 28.54 -13.69 -5.80
C TYR A 201 27.52 -12.59 -6.10
N TYR A 202 26.64 -12.86 -7.06
CA TYR A 202 25.35 -12.23 -7.23
C TYR A 202 24.34 -13.00 -6.40
N TYR A 203 23.66 -12.33 -5.49
CA TYR A 203 22.56 -12.86 -4.71
C TYR A 203 21.26 -12.38 -5.31
N LEU A 204 20.30 -13.29 -5.43
CA LEU A 204 18.95 -13.03 -5.86
C LEU A 204 18.01 -13.30 -4.70
N THR A 205 17.30 -12.27 -4.26
CA THR A 205 16.15 -12.39 -3.37
C THR A 205 14.88 -12.39 -4.23
N THR A 206 13.94 -13.29 -3.92
CA THR A 206 12.59 -13.33 -4.53
C THR A 206 11.54 -13.50 -3.44
N ALA A 207 10.30 -13.13 -3.74
CA ALA A 207 9.13 -13.54 -2.98
C ALA A 207 8.51 -14.81 -3.59
N GLU A 208 7.96 -15.69 -2.75
CA GLU A 208 7.30 -16.92 -3.20
C GLU A 208 6.09 -17.29 -2.33
N GLY A 209 5.21 -18.13 -2.87
CA GLY A 209 3.98 -18.59 -2.20
C GLY A 209 2.82 -17.59 -2.23
N GLY A 210 3.01 -16.46 -2.90
CA GLY A 210 2.05 -15.36 -3.01
C GLY A 210 1.87 -14.59 -1.71
N THR A 211 1.36 -13.37 -1.81
CA THR A 211 1.28 -12.42 -0.67
C THR A 211 0.28 -12.78 0.46
N GLY A 212 -0.24 -14.01 0.48
CA GLY A 212 -1.15 -14.54 1.50
C GLY A 212 -0.42 -15.15 2.70
N TYR A 213 -1.03 -16.10 3.40
CA TYR A 213 -0.43 -16.73 4.59
C TYR A 213 0.72 -17.72 4.28
N ASP A 214 0.89 -18.04 3.00
CA ASP A 214 1.96 -18.88 2.47
C ASP A 214 3.14 -18.07 1.92
N HIS A 215 3.21 -16.76 2.16
CA HIS A 215 4.27 -15.89 1.67
C HIS A 215 5.66 -16.25 2.25
N ALA A 216 6.71 -16.00 1.48
CA ALA A 216 8.10 -16.14 1.90
C ALA A 216 9.05 -15.19 1.16
N VAL A 217 10.21 -14.96 1.77
CA VAL A 217 11.43 -14.50 1.10
C VAL A 217 12.29 -15.72 0.78
N THR A 218 12.57 -15.94 -0.50
CA THR A 218 13.49 -16.96 -1.02
C THR A 218 14.80 -16.29 -1.41
N MET A 219 15.92 -16.99 -1.20
CA MET A 219 17.25 -16.48 -1.51
C MET A 219 18.03 -17.50 -2.32
N ALA A 220 18.75 -17.02 -3.33
CA ALA A 220 19.64 -17.81 -4.17
C ALA A 220 20.92 -17.01 -4.47
N ARG A 221 21.97 -17.65 -4.97
CA ARG A 221 23.19 -16.96 -5.42
C ARG A 221 23.86 -17.62 -6.61
N SER A 222 24.64 -16.86 -7.36
CA SER A 222 25.50 -17.37 -8.43
C SER A 222 26.79 -16.56 -8.55
N ARG A 223 27.81 -17.12 -9.20
CA ARG A 223 29.03 -16.37 -9.55
C ARG A 223 28.92 -15.65 -10.88
N ASP A 224 27.91 -15.98 -11.66
CA ASP A 224 27.56 -15.36 -12.93
C ASP A 224 26.17 -14.74 -12.77
N ILE A 225 25.97 -13.49 -13.20
CA ILE A 225 24.68 -12.82 -13.10
C ILE A 225 23.59 -13.57 -13.89
N HIS A 226 23.98 -14.28 -14.95
CA HIS A 226 23.11 -15.13 -15.77
C HIS A 226 22.80 -16.50 -15.10
N GLY A 227 23.45 -16.81 -13.97
CA GLY A 227 23.25 -18.06 -13.26
C GLY A 227 24.14 -19.22 -13.76
N PRO A 228 23.76 -20.48 -13.45
CA PRO A 228 22.59 -20.87 -12.66
C PRO A 228 22.72 -20.41 -11.21
N TYR A 229 21.58 -20.10 -10.57
CA TYR A 229 21.52 -19.73 -9.16
C TYR A 229 21.33 -20.97 -8.29
N GLU A 230 22.21 -21.16 -7.30
CA GLU A 230 22.02 -22.15 -6.23
C GLU A 230 21.09 -21.58 -5.15
N LEU A 231 20.15 -22.38 -4.66
CA LEU A 231 19.24 -21.98 -3.58
C LEU A 231 19.97 -21.91 -2.23
N HIS A 232 19.49 -21.03 -1.35
CA HIS A 232 19.85 -21.04 0.06
C HIS A 232 19.60 -22.44 0.65
N PRO A 233 20.42 -22.94 1.61
CA PRO A 233 20.25 -24.29 2.17
C PRO A 233 18.88 -24.57 2.83
N GLU A 234 18.22 -23.53 3.35
CA GLU A 234 16.84 -23.60 3.87
C GLU A 234 15.77 -23.16 2.85
N THR A 235 16.18 -22.82 1.63
CA THR A 235 15.38 -22.21 0.54
C THR A 235 14.81 -20.83 0.88
N HIS A 236 14.01 -20.74 1.95
CA HIS A 236 13.34 -19.53 2.40
C HIS A 236 14.05 -18.93 3.60
N LEU A 237 14.45 -17.66 3.48
CA LEU A 237 15.06 -16.88 4.55
C LEU A 237 14.02 -16.42 5.58
N ILE A 238 12.85 -15.98 5.11
CA ILE A 238 11.77 -15.44 5.95
C ILE A 238 10.46 -16.09 5.54
N SER A 239 9.71 -16.62 6.51
CA SER A 239 8.38 -17.20 6.32
C SER A 239 7.71 -17.46 7.67
N THR A 240 6.48 -16.97 7.83
CA THR A 240 5.59 -17.27 8.97
C THR A 240 4.57 -18.37 8.65
N LYS A 241 4.66 -19.02 7.49
CA LYS A 241 3.76 -20.11 7.10
C LYS A 241 3.65 -21.16 8.21
N GLY A 242 2.41 -21.54 8.54
CA GLY A 242 2.11 -22.54 9.57
C GLY A 242 2.20 -22.03 11.02
N THR A 243 2.48 -20.75 11.25
CA THR A 243 2.55 -20.17 12.61
C THR A 243 1.26 -19.45 13.02
N GLN A 244 1.12 -19.16 14.32
CA GLN A 244 0.01 -18.40 14.91
C GLN A 244 0.47 -17.08 15.55
N GLY A 245 1.65 -16.59 15.15
CA GLY A 245 2.21 -15.35 15.69
C GLY A 245 1.47 -14.09 15.23
N PRO A 246 1.72 -12.94 15.89
CA PRO A 246 1.08 -11.66 15.54
C PRO A 246 1.57 -11.08 14.21
N ILE A 247 2.71 -11.54 13.70
CA ILE A 247 3.24 -11.25 12.38
C ILE A 247 2.91 -12.42 11.48
N GLN A 248 2.27 -12.16 10.34
CA GLN A 248 1.94 -13.15 9.32
C GLN A 248 2.29 -12.61 7.93
N ARG A 249 2.08 -13.43 6.89
CA ARG A 249 2.22 -13.04 5.48
C ARG A 249 3.62 -12.51 5.12
N THR A 250 4.66 -12.97 5.85
CA THR A 250 6.01 -12.43 5.70
C THR A 250 6.66 -12.87 4.38
N GLY A 251 7.01 -11.91 3.56
CA GLY A 251 7.70 -12.12 2.27
C GLY A 251 8.12 -10.78 1.70
N HIS A 252 8.52 -10.75 0.42
CA HIS A 252 8.79 -9.54 -0.35
C HIS A 252 9.60 -8.46 0.40
N GLY A 253 10.92 -8.47 0.24
CA GLY A 253 11.78 -7.46 0.84
C GLY A 253 13.22 -7.55 0.38
N GLN A 254 14.07 -6.71 0.97
CA GLN A 254 15.43 -6.49 0.52
C GLN A 254 16.42 -6.43 1.70
N TYR A 255 17.64 -6.86 1.41
CA TYR A 255 18.78 -6.80 2.31
C TYR A 255 19.47 -5.43 2.24
N VAL A 256 19.86 -4.89 3.41
CA VAL A 256 20.73 -3.73 3.53
C VAL A 256 21.81 -4.00 4.58
N GLU A 257 23.06 -3.70 4.20
CA GLU A 257 24.15 -3.52 5.16
C GLU A 257 24.16 -2.07 5.64
N THR A 258 24.09 -1.88 6.96
CA THR A 258 24.11 -0.58 7.60
C THR A 258 25.52 0.04 7.60
N HIS A 259 25.60 1.35 7.82
CA HIS A 259 26.90 2.01 7.98
C HIS A 259 27.62 1.65 9.29
N TRP A 260 26.94 0.97 10.24
CA TRP A 260 27.54 0.43 11.45
C TRP A 260 28.11 -0.99 11.26
N GLY A 261 27.90 -1.62 10.10
CA GLY A 261 28.29 -3.01 9.83
C GLY A 261 27.28 -4.06 10.30
N ASP A 262 26.13 -3.64 10.85
CA ASP A 262 24.99 -4.51 11.07
C ASP A 262 24.21 -4.76 9.77
N HIS A 263 23.47 -5.87 9.72
CA HIS A 263 22.72 -6.27 8.54
C HIS A 263 21.24 -6.45 8.86
N TYR A 264 20.38 -5.90 8.01
CA TYR A 264 18.93 -6.00 8.16
C TYR A 264 18.28 -6.43 6.85
N HIS A 265 17.16 -7.13 6.95
CA HIS A 265 16.30 -7.49 5.83
C HIS A 265 14.91 -6.89 6.07
N SER A 266 14.38 -6.13 5.12
CA SER A 266 12.99 -5.69 5.14
C SER A 266 12.06 -6.85 4.77
N PHE A 267 10.80 -6.79 5.15
CA PHE A 267 9.79 -7.71 4.66
C PHE A 267 8.43 -7.05 4.80
N LEU A 268 7.50 -7.37 3.90
CA LEU A 268 6.11 -7.05 4.14
C LEU A 268 5.50 -8.06 5.13
N MET A 269 4.50 -7.63 5.89
CA MET A 269 3.80 -8.45 6.88
C MET A 269 2.33 -8.03 7.03
N GLY A 270 1.48 -8.94 7.48
CA GLY A 270 0.13 -8.62 7.95
C GLY A 270 -0.02 -8.90 9.45
N ARG A 271 -0.85 -8.11 10.13
CA ARG A 271 -1.29 -8.36 11.51
C ARG A 271 -2.77 -8.76 11.52
N PRO A 272 -3.08 -10.06 11.51
CA PRO A 272 -4.47 -10.50 11.46
C PRO A 272 -5.18 -10.37 12.80
N MET A 273 -6.47 -10.09 12.74
CA MET A 273 -7.42 -10.19 13.85
C MET A 273 -8.60 -11.09 13.44
N PRO A 274 -9.30 -11.73 14.40
CA PRO A 274 -10.55 -12.40 14.09
C PRO A 274 -11.63 -11.40 13.66
N GLY A 275 -12.60 -11.86 12.86
CA GLY A 275 -13.81 -11.12 12.54
C GLY A 275 -14.79 -11.07 13.71
N ARG A 276 -15.97 -10.46 13.49
CA ARG A 276 -16.99 -10.27 14.55
C ARG A 276 -17.49 -11.57 15.18
N ASP A 277 -17.51 -12.66 14.41
CA ASP A 277 -17.91 -13.97 14.88
C ASP A 277 -16.79 -14.76 15.60
N GLY A 278 -15.62 -14.14 15.77
CA GLY A 278 -14.44 -14.76 16.36
C GLY A 278 -13.65 -15.67 15.42
N THR A 279 -13.98 -15.68 14.12
CA THR A 279 -13.35 -16.54 13.12
C THR A 279 -12.61 -15.75 12.05
N GLY A 280 -11.86 -16.44 11.18
CA GLY A 280 -11.08 -15.80 10.12
C GLY A 280 -9.82 -15.10 10.62
N ARG A 281 -9.07 -14.53 9.68
CA ARG A 281 -7.82 -13.80 9.92
C ARG A 281 -7.81 -12.57 9.01
N TYR A 282 -8.24 -11.43 9.53
CA TYR A 282 -8.42 -10.20 8.75
C TYR A 282 -7.32 -9.19 9.08
N CYS A 283 -6.68 -8.63 8.06
CA CYS A 283 -5.66 -7.59 8.19
C CYS A 283 -6.25 -6.24 7.74
N PRO A 284 -6.94 -5.47 8.61
CA PRO A 284 -7.55 -4.20 8.20
C PRO A 284 -6.51 -3.13 7.84
N MET A 285 -5.31 -3.20 8.42
CA MET A 285 -4.17 -2.34 8.05
C MET A 285 -3.54 -2.76 6.71
N GLY A 286 -4.06 -3.81 6.07
CA GLY A 286 -3.50 -4.42 4.89
C GLY A 286 -2.13 -5.05 5.16
N ARG A 287 -1.19 -4.78 4.26
CA ARG A 287 0.21 -5.21 4.37
C ARG A 287 1.09 -4.05 4.81
N GLU A 288 1.86 -4.30 5.86
CA GLU A 288 2.71 -3.36 6.59
C GLU A 288 4.19 -3.73 6.37
N THR A 289 5.15 -2.87 6.74
CA THR A 289 6.59 -3.16 6.58
C THR A 289 7.26 -3.46 7.92
N GLY A 290 8.03 -4.54 7.97
CA GLY A 290 8.91 -4.90 9.08
C GLY A 290 10.39 -4.96 8.68
N LEU A 291 11.26 -4.99 9.69
CA LEU A 291 12.70 -5.21 9.56
C LEU A 291 13.12 -6.37 10.46
N GLU A 292 14.02 -7.22 10.00
CA GLU A 292 14.65 -8.26 10.83
C GLU A 292 16.17 -8.16 10.72
N LYS A 293 16.85 -8.38 11.85
CA LYS A 293 18.31 -8.44 11.87
C LYS A 293 18.78 -9.79 11.34
N VAL A 294 19.70 -9.74 10.39
CA VAL A 294 20.26 -10.93 9.73
C VAL A 294 21.77 -11.00 9.93
N VAL A 295 22.33 -12.18 9.75
CA VAL A 295 23.76 -12.45 9.88
C VAL A 295 24.27 -13.26 8.71
N TRP A 296 25.51 -13.00 8.30
CA TRP A 296 26.20 -13.80 7.30
C TRP A 296 26.87 -15.00 7.94
N LYS A 297 26.60 -16.20 7.41
CA LYS A 297 27.26 -17.45 7.79
C LYS A 297 27.45 -18.33 6.56
N ASP A 298 28.68 -18.79 6.33
CA ASP A 298 29.04 -19.65 5.20
C ASP A 298 28.61 -19.08 3.83
N GLY A 299 28.66 -17.74 3.70
CA GLY A 299 28.24 -17.00 2.51
C GLY A 299 26.73 -16.94 2.30
N TRP A 300 25.91 -17.14 3.33
CA TRP A 300 24.46 -17.03 3.27
C TRP A 300 23.92 -16.13 4.38
N LEU A 301 22.78 -15.48 4.12
CA LEU A 301 22.05 -14.75 5.16
C LEU A 301 21.22 -15.71 5.98
N TRP A 302 21.15 -15.44 7.28
CA TRP A 302 20.30 -16.12 8.24
C TRP A 302 19.65 -15.10 9.15
N LEU A 303 18.44 -15.38 9.65
CA LEU A 303 17.93 -14.60 10.78
C LEU A 303 18.87 -14.77 11.97
N GLU A 304 19.14 -13.69 12.70
CA GLU A 304 20.11 -13.70 13.81
C GLU A 304 19.75 -14.72 14.90
N GLU A 305 18.45 -14.87 15.22
CA GLU A 305 17.97 -15.87 16.19
C GLU A 305 17.75 -17.27 15.58
N GLY A 306 18.03 -17.45 14.29
CA GLY A 306 17.76 -18.66 13.54
C GLY A 306 16.29 -18.85 13.17
N GLY A 307 16.01 -19.95 12.44
CA GLY A 307 14.69 -20.19 11.86
C GLY A 307 14.32 -19.17 10.78
N THR A 308 13.03 -19.09 10.45
CA THR A 308 12.49 -18.24 9.37
C THR A 308 11.47 -17.20 9.84
N VAL A 309 11.17 -17.18 11.15
CA VAL A 309 10.10 -16.34 11.70
C VAL A 309 10.71 -15.04 12.21
N PRO A 310 10.36 -13.87 11.63
CA PRO A 310 10.87 -12.59 12.11
C PRO A 310 10.20 -12.19 13.43
N ARG A 311 10.90 -11.35 14.19
CA ARG A 311 10.54 -10.89 15.53
C ARG A 311 9.65 -9.67 15.49
N THR A 312 8.82 -9.52 16.53
CA THR A 312 8.09 -8.27 16.79
C THR A 312 8.98 -7.18 17.36
N GLU A 313 10.03 -7.55 18.08
CA GLU A 313 11.02 -6.63 18.64
C GLU A 313 12.41 -7.05 18.19
N VAL A 314 13.11 -6.15 17.53
CA VAL A 314 14.42 -6.40 16.92
C VAL A 314 15.46 -5.48 17.56
N PRO A 315 16.70 -5.95 17.82
CA PRO A 315 17.78 -5.08 18.27
C PRO A 315 17.97 -3.90 17.31
N ALA A 316 17.93 -2.68 17.86
CA ALA A 316 18.22 -1.48 17.10
C ALA A 316 19.74 -1.27 17.04
N PRO A 317 20.29 -0.71 15.94
CA PRO A 317 21.72 -0.41 15.85
C PRO A 317 22.10 0.82 16.69
N VAL A 318 21.11 1.62 17.10
CA VAL A 318 21.28 2.84 17.90
C VAL A 318 20.31 2.86 19.07
N ASP A 319 20.71 3.56 20.14
CA ASP A 319 19.86 3.79 21.31
C ASP A 319 18.93 4.99 21.06
N VAL A 320 17.80 4.72 20.39
CA VAL A 320 16.74 5.69 20.12
C VAL A 320 15.41 5.11 20.58
N ALA A 321 14.63 5.93 21.28
CA ALA A 321 13.28 5.57 21.70
C ALA A 321 12.29 5.66 20.52
N PRO A 322 11.37 4.69 20.36
CA PRO A 322 10.25 4.83 19.45
C PRO A 322 9.41 6.08 19.76
N GLU A 323 8.97 6.79 18.73
CA GLU A 323 8.03 7.90 18.89
C GLU A 323 6.69 7.40 19.47
N PRO A 324 6.09 8.14 20.42
CA PRO A 324 4.81 7.76 21.00
C PRO A 324 3.68 7.91 19.99
N GLU A 325 2.67 7.06 20.11
CA GLU A 325 1.41 7.27 19.40
C GLU A 325 0.69 8.50 19.97
N VAL A 326 0.22 9.38 19.08
CA VAL A 326 -0.47 10.62 19.46
C VAL A 326 -1.70 10.82 18.59
N ALA A 327 -2.71 11.50 19.15
CA ALA A 327 -3.79 12.03 18.34
C ALA A 327 -3.28 13.14 17.42
N ILE A 328 -3.73 13.14 16.18
CA ILE A 328 -3.37 14.13 15.16
C ILE A 328 -4.62 14.89 14.77
N ASP A 329 -4.57 16.21 14.93
CA ASP A 329 -5.57 17.16 14.48
C ASP A 329 -5.07 17.88 13.22
N TYR A 330 -5.83 17.73 12.13
CA TYR A 330 -5.52 18.35 10.84
C TYR A 330 -6.42 19.56 10.60
N GLY A 331 -5.77 20.68 10.30
CA GLY A 331 -6.36 21.81 9.59
C GLY A 331 -5.89 21.85 8.14
N PHE A 332 -6.52 22.69 7.32
CA PHE A 332 -6.32 22.71 5.87
C PHE A 332 -5.88 24.07 5.31
N ASP A 333 -5.41 24.98 6.17
CA ASP A 333 -4.87 26.29 5.77
C ASP A 333 -3.53 26.18 5.05
N ALA A 334 -2.70 25.20 5.42
CA ALA A 334 -1.36 25.01 4.89
C ALA A 334 -1.31 24.06 3.68
N GLY A 335 -2.45 23.81 3.04
CA GLY A 335 -2.59 22.79 2.00
C GLY A 335 -3.07 21.45 2.54
N LEU A 336 -3.00 20.41 1.71
CA LEU A 336 -3.39 19.05 2.10
C LEU A 336 -2.21 18.36 2.84
N PRO A 337 -2.40 17.90 4.08
CA PRO A 337 -1.36 17.16 4.81
C PRO A 337 -0.92 15.89 4.07
N MET A 338 0.35 15.53 4.22
CA MET A 338 0.97 14.44 3.45
C MET A 338 0.41 13.04 3.76
N ASP A 339 -0.23 12.89 4.92
CA ASP A 339 -0.92 11.66 5.33
C ASP A 339 -2.14 11.33 4.47
N PHE A 340 -2.70 12.33 3.78
CA PHE A 340 -3.84 12.16 2.91
C PHE A 340 -3.44 11.82 1.47
N GLN A 341 -4.14 10.86 0.88
CA GLN A 341 -4.14 10.53 -0.54
C GLN A 341 -5.57 10.58 -1.10
N TRP A 342 -5.67 10.56 -2.42
CA TRP A 342 -6.93 10.41 -3.16
C TRP A 342 -6.79 9.29 -4.19
N LEU A 343 -7.88 8.97 -4.88
CA LEU A 343 -7.87 7.87 -5.84
C LEU A 343 -7.51 8.34 -7.26
N ARG A 344 -6.52 7.67 -7.84
CA ARG A 344 -6.22 7.53 -9.28
C ARG A 344 -5.82 8.76 -10.09
N THR A 345 -6.54 9.87 -9.93
CA THR A 345 -6.45 11.00 -10.85
C THR A 345 -5.20 11.86 -10.58
N PRO A 346 -4.45 12.23 -11.62
CA PRO A 346 -3.39 13.23 -11.51
C PRO A 346 -3.92 14.68 -11.51
N ALA A 347 -5.25 14.86 -11.58
CA ALA A 347 -5.92 16.16 -11.63
C ALA A 347 -6.72 16.44 -10.33
N PRO A 348 -6.03 16.65 -9.17
CA PRO A 348 -6.69 16.85 -7.88
C PRO A 348 -7.60 18.08 -7.84
N GLU A 349 -7.32 19.11 -8.64
CA GLU A 349 -8.13 20.32 -8.74
C GLU A 349 -9.55 20.05 -9.25
N ARG A 350 -9.77 18.89 -9.88
CA ARG A 350 -11.11 18.44 -10.27
C ARG A 350 -11.92 17.88 -9.11
N ILE A 351 -11.29 17.44 -8.02
CA ILE A 351 -11.96 16.74 -6.91
C ILE A 351 -11.89 17.48 -5.58
N PHE A 352 -10.86 18.30 -5.33
CA PHE A 352 -10.79 19.11 -4.12
C PHE A 352 -9.95 20.39 -4.27
N ARG A 353 -10.10 21.27 -3.29
CA ARG A 353 -9.17 22.38 -3.00
C ARG A 353 -8.99 22.54 -1.49
N THR A 354 -7.88 23.14 -1.09
CA THR A 354 -7.61 23.52 0.30
C THR A 354 -7.49 25.05 0.42
N GLY A 355 -7.67 25.58 1.62
CA GLY A 355 -7.64 27.02 1.91
C GLY A 355 -8.89 27.51 2.63
N ASP A 356 -8.86 28.77 3.06
CA ASP A 356 -9.91 29.42 3.86
C ASP A 356 -10.28 28.64 5.13
N GLY A 357 -9.37 27.86 5.73
CA GLY A 357 -9.66 27.03 6.90
C GLY A 357 -10.39 25.72 6.62
N ALA A 358 -10.41 25.22 5.38
CA ALA A 358 -11.10 23.97 5.05
C ALA A 358 -10.48 23.18 3.88
N LEU A 359 -10.79 21.88 3.86
CA LEU A 359 -10.76 21.04 2.67
C LEU A 359 -12.14 21.11 2.02
N THR A 360 -12.23 21.62 0.79
CA THR A 360 -13.47 21.61 0.02
C THR A 360 -13.41 20.50 -1.01
N LEU A 361 -14.32 19.53 -0.89
CA LEU A 361 -14.52 18.49 -1.88
C LEU A 361 -15.61 18.92 -2.87
N PHE A 362 -15.33 18.78 -4.17
CA PHE A 362 -16.33 19.00 -5.20
C PHE A 362 -17.06 17.68 -5.48
N GLY A 363 -18.37 17.62 -5.31
CA GLY A 363 -19.12 16.40 -5.60
C GLY A 363 -18.88 15.91 -7.04
N ARG A 364 -18.47 14.64 -7.18
CA ARG A 364 -18.24 13.99 -8.48
C ARG A 364 -18.98 12.66 -8.52
N GLU A 365 -18.33 11.60 -8.96
CA GLU A 365 -18.93 10.28 -9.11
C GLU A 365 -19.17 9.61 -7.76
N SER A 366 -19.91 8.50 -7.77
CA SER A 366 -20.26 7.77 -6.56
C SER A 366 -19.05 7.13 -5.88
N LEU A 367 -19.20 6.82 -4.60
CA LEU A 367 -18.34 5.86 -3.91
C LEU A 367 -18.23 4.56 -4.71
N GLY A 368 -17.00 4.10 -4.91
CA GLY A 368 -16.66 2.93 -5.74
C GLY A 368 -16.42 3.19 -7.23
N SER A 369 -16.51 4.41 -7.74
CA SER A 369 -16.07 4.69 -9.13
C SER A 369 -14.54 4.58 -9.29
N TRP A 370 -14.09 4.13 -10.47
CA TRP A 370 -12.68 4.07 -10.86
C TRP A 370 -12.16 5.34 -11.55
N PHE A 371 -12.98 6.37 -11.69
CA PHE A 371 -12.58 7.62 -12.33
C PHE A 371 -12.53 8.76 -11.32
N GLU A 372 -13.54 9.62 -11.27
CA GLU A 372 -13.51 10.87 -10.51
C GLU A 372 -14.28 10.75 -9.21
N GLN A 373 -13.64 10.15 -8.20
CA GLN A 373 -14.18 10.14 -6.84
C GLN A 373 -13.57 11.26 -6.02
N ALA A 374 -14.40 12.13 -5.45
CA ALA A 374 -13.94 13.11 -4.47
C ALA A 374 -13.85 12.44 -3.09
N LEU A 375 -12.78 11.66 -2.90
CA LEU A 375 -12.38 11.02 -1.66
C LEU A 375 -10.96 11.48 -1.32
N VAL A 376 -10.79 12.00 -0.10
CA VAL A 376 -9.49 12.35 0.47
C VAL A 376 -9.38 11.65 1.82
N ALA A 377 -8.44 10.72 1.94
CA ALA A 377 -8.38 9.79 3.07
C ALA A 377 -6.94 9.50 3.50
N ARG A 378 -6.79 9.10 4.76
CA ARG A 378 -5.52 8.60 5.32
C ARG A 378 -5.65 7.13 5.71
N ARG A 379 -4.51 6.45 5.83
CA ARG A 379 -4.44 5.03 6.21
C ARG A 379 -4.97 4.79 7.63
N GLN A 380 -5.55 3.63 7.85
CA GLN A 380 -5.70 3.05 9.18
C GLN A 380 -4.39 2.40 9.61
N GLU A 381 -3.86 2.80 10.77
CA GLU A 381 -2.56 2.31 11.30
C GLU A 381 -2.72 1.52 12.61
N HIS A 382 -3.91 1.55 13.19
CA HIS A 382 -4.22 0.97 14.50
C HIS A 382 -5.47 0.09 14.42
N PHE A 383 -5.51 -0.96 15.25
CA PHE A 383 -6.71 -1.80 15.41
C PHE A 383 -7.87 -1.06 16.06
N ALA A 384 -7.57 -0.13 16.97
CA ALA A 384 -8.57 0.68 17.65
C ALA A 384 -8.21 2.17 17.53
N TYR A 385 -9.14 2.96 17.03
CA TYR A 385 -8.98 4.40 16.83
C TYR A 385 -10.33 5.13 16.74
N THR A 386 -10.29 6.45 16.91
CA THR A 386 -11.38 7.35 16.61
C THR A 386 -10.96 8.30 15.50
N ALA A 387 -11.80 8.47 14.48
CA ALA A 387 -11.64 9.52 13.48
C ALA A 387 -12.84 10.45 13.49
N GLU A 388 -12.59 11.75 13.33
CA GLU A 388 -13.62 12.78 13.35
C GLU A 388 -13.44 13.80 12.22
N THR A 389 -14.55 14.40 11.81
CA THR A 389 -14.55 15.56 10.93
C THR A 389 -15.76 16.45 11.23
N GLU A 390 -15.76 17.66 10.71
CA GLU A 390 -16.92 18.55 10.69
C GLU A 390 -17.18 18.94 9.23
N VAL A 391 -18.41 18.71 8.76
CA VAL A 391 -18.82 18.99 7.39
C VAL A 391 -19.93 20.02 7.34
N ASP A 392 -19.74 21.05 6.52
CA ASP A 392 -20.78 21.95 6.05
C ASP A 392 -21.19 21.56 4.63
N PHE A 393 -22.45 21.12 4.49
CA PHE A 393 -23.00 20.61 3.24
C PHE A 393 -24.51 20.79 3.21
N ALA A 394 -24.99 21.39 2.12
CA ALA A 394 -26.40 21.69 1.88
C ALA A 394 -26.86 20.98 0.58
N PRO A 395 -27.14 19.67 0.61
CA PRO A 395 -27.66 18.96 -0.55
C PRO A 395 -29.07 19.45 -0.91
N THR A 396 -29.43 19.36 -2.19
CA THR A 396 -30.78 19.70 -2.70
C THR A 396 -31.46 18.55 -3.43
N THR A 397 -30.82 17.37 -3.42
CA THR A 397 -31.30 16.14 -4.04
C THR A 397 -30.52 14.96 -3.46
N TYR A 398 -31.16 13.78 -3.38
CA TYR A 398 -30.52 12.53 -2.97
C TYR A 398 -29.28 12.15 -3.78
N GLN A 399 -29.10 12.74 -4.98
CA GLN A 399 -27.92 12.55 -5.82
C GLN A 399 -26.64 13.19 -5.24
N GLN A 400 -26.77 14.02 -4.20
CA GLN A 400 -25.72 14.80 -3.56
C GLN A 400 -25.51 14.31 -2.12
N ALA A 401 -24.31 13.81 -1.82
CA ALA A 401 -24.00 13.34 -0.47
C ALA A 401 -22.56 13.65 -0.08
N ALA A 402 -22.29 13.95 1.19
CA ALA A 402 -20.94 14.15 1.70
C ALA A 402 -20.81 13.76 3.18
N GLY A 403 -19.62 13.32 3.60
CA GLY A 403 -19.37 12.98 5.00
C GLY A 403 -18.09 12.18 5.23
N LEU A 404 -18.15 11.25 6.18
CA LEU A 404 -17.03 10.45 6.70
C LEU A 404 -17.13 9.00 6.24
N THR A 405 -16.04 8.39 5.80
CA THR A 405 -16.02 7.01 5.30
C THR A 405 -14.87 6.19 5.88
N THR A 406 -15.10 4.91 6.15
CA THR A 406 -14.08 3.86 6.18
C THR A 406 -14.13 3.12 4.85
N TYR A 407 -13.00 3.08 4.14
CA TYR A 407 -12.93 2.68 2.74
C TYR A 407 -11.75 1.74 2.49
N TYR A 408 -11.99 0.66 1.77
CA TYR A 408 -10.93 -0.19 1.23
C TYR A 408 -10.95 -0.12 -0.30
N ASN A 409 -12.08 -0.48 -0.92
CA ASN A 409 -12.32 -0.40 -2.36
C ASN A 409 -13.82 -0.33 -2.64
N ARG A 410 -14.23 -0.40 -3.92
CA ARG A 410 -15.65 -0.28 -4.30
C ARG A 410 -16.59 -1.32 -3.67
N HIS A 411 -16.06 -2.47 -3.25
CA HIS A 411 -16.82 -3.57 -2.67
C HIS A 411 -16.82 -3.56 -1.13
N LYS A 412 -16.03 -2.66 -0.52
CA LYS A 412 -15.68 -2.70 0.89
C LYS A 412 -15.59 -1.28 1.44
N PHE A 413 -16.71 -0.75 1.90
CA PHE A 413 -16.75 0.55 2.57
C PHE A 413 -17.99 0.71 3.44
N HIS A 414 -17.89 1.64 4.40
CA HIS A 414 -19.01 2.17 5.15
C HIS A 414 -18.88 3.69 5.21
N ALA A 415 -19.94 4.43 4.89
CA ALA A 415 -19.93 5.89 4.86
C ALA A 415 -21.11 6.48 5.62
N LEU A 416 -20.84 7.42 6.52
CA LEU A 416 -21.82 8.30 7.15
C LEU A 416 -21.95 9.58 6.33
N LEU A 417 -23.15 9.88 5.83
CA LEU A 417 -23.36 10.91 4.82
C LEU A 417 -24.50 11.86 5.18
N VAL A 418 -24.27 13.15 4.97
CA VAL A 418 -25.34 14.16 4.83
C VAL A 418 -25.83 14.11 3.38
N THR A 419 -27.13 13.93 3.18
CA THR A 419 -27.81 13.92 1.87
C THR A 419 -29.18 14.61 1.96
N ASP A 420 -29.93 14.65 0.87
CA ASP A 420 -31.33 15.11 0.82
C ASP A 420 -32.27 13.93 0.53
N GLU A 421 -33.32 13.77 1.33
CA GLU A 421 -34.33 12.72 1.16
C GLU A 421 -35.70 13.36 0.84
N PRO A 422 -36.36 12.98 -0.26
CA PRO A 422 -37.68 13.46 -0.60
C PRO A 422 -38.69 13.34 0.55
N GLY A 423 -39.27 14.48 0.95
CA GLY A 423 -40.28 14.56 2.02
C GLY A 423 -39.71 14.78 3.43
N ILE A 424 -38.39 14.63 3.62
CA ILE A 424 -37.70 14.96 4.88
C ILE A 424 -36.82 16.20 4.70
N GLY A 425 -36.12 16.30 3.56
CA GLY A 425 -35.12 17.34 3.29
C GLY A 425 -33.73 16.85 3.67
N ARG A 426 -32.91 17.72 4.28
CA ARG A 426 -31.54 17.40 4.70
C ARG A 426 -31.54 16.32 5.79
N VAL A 427 -30.86 15.20 5.53
CA VAL A 427 -30.80 14.04 6.42
C VAL A 427 -29.37 13.53 6.60
N LEU A 428 -29.18 12.78 7.67
CA LEU A 428 -28.04 11.89 7.90
C LEU A 428 -28.43 10.45 7.51
N THR A 429 -27.55 9.74 6.82
CA THR A 429 -27.74 8.33 6.43
C THR A 429 -26.42 7.56 6.45
N ILE A 430 -26.49 6.22 6.41
CA ILE A 430 -25.32 5.35 6.19
C ILE A 430 -25.48 4.65 4.84
N LEU A 431 -24.41 4.69 4.04
CA LEU A 431 -24.25 3.86 2.84
C LEU A 431 -23.13 2.85 3.07
N SER A 432 -23.39 1.56 2.82
CA SER A 432 -22.42 0.50 3.05
C SER A 432 -22.35 -0.50 1.90
N CYS A 433 -21.14 -0.93 1.55
CA CYS A 433 -20.89 -2.14 0.77
C CYS A 433 -20.01 -3.07 1.63
N PRO A 434 -20.62 -4.03 2.35
CA PRO A 434 -19.91 -4.86 3.33
C PRO A 434 -19.30 -6.10 2.67
N GLY A 435 -18.37 -5.90 1.73
CA GLY A 435 -17.65 -7.00 1.07
C GLY A 435 -18.48 -7.72 -0.01
N ASP A 436 -19.53 -7.08 -0.55
CA ASP A 436 -20.36 -7.68 -1.61
C ASP A 436 -19.58 -7.67 -2.94
N TRP A 437 -19.07 -8.85 -3.29
CA TRP A 437 -18.34 -9.12 -4.52
C TRP A 437 -18.96 -10.34 -5.22
N PRO A 438 -19.10 -10.32 -6.57
CA PRO A 438 -18.72 -9.25 -7.49
C PRO A 438 -19.78 -8.16 -7.66
N GLU A 439 -20.97 -8.29 -7.06
CA GLU A 439 -22.12 -7.47 -7.46
C GLU A 439 -22.12 -6.03 -6.92
N GLN A 440 -21.33 -5.74 -5.90
CA GLN A 440 -21.23 -4.40 -5.30
C GLN A 440 -22.59 -3.86 -4.80
N ARG A 441 -23.44 -4.74 -4.27
CA ARG A 441 -24.74 -4.35 -3.71
C ARG A 441 -24.53 -3.44 -2.51
N LEU A 442 -25.24 -2.32 -2.53
CA LEU A 442 -25.23 -1.34 -1.44
C LEU A 442 -26.33 -1.67 -0.44
N SER A 443 -26.07 -1.34 0.82
CA SER A 443 -27.01 -1.43 1.93
C SER A 443 -27.11 -0.07 2.64
N MET A 444 -28.30 0.20 3.19
CA MET A 444 -28.59 1.37 4.02
C MET A 444 -29.00 0.86 5.40
N PRO A 445 -28.04 0.61 6.32
CA PRO A 445 -28.30 -0.11 7.57
C PRO A 445 -29.02 0.73 8.64
N ALA A 446 -29.38 1.97 8.32
CA ALA A 446 -30.06 2.89 9.22
C ALA A 446 -31.13 3.69 8.47
N GLU A 447 -32.25 3.97 9.13
CA GLU A 447 -33.25 4.91 8.64
C GLU A 447 -32.68 6.34 8.65
N PRO A 448 -32.97 7.17 7.63
CA PRO A 448 -32.49 8.55 7.60
C PRO A 448 -33.03 9.39 8.76
N VAL A 449 -32.20 10.27 9.32
CA VAL A 449 -32.58 11.21 10.38
C VAL A 449 -32.47 12.65 9.88
N ALA A 450 -33.52 13.44 10.08
CA ALA A 450 -33.53 14.86 9.73
C ALA A 450 -32.43 15.63 10.48
N LEU A 451 -31.74 16.51 9.76
CA LEU A 451 -30.71 17.39 10.31
C LEU A 451 -31.19 18.84 10.29
N ALA A 452 -30.78 19.63 11.28
CA ALA A 452 -30.92 21.08 11.24
C ALA A 452 -29.95 21.68 10.22
N ASP A 453 -30.17 22.93 9.82
CA ASP A 453 -29.22 23.65 8.97
C ASP A 453 -27.85 23.83 9.66
N GLY A 454 -26.81 23.95 8.84
CA GLY A 454 -25.43 24.22 9.29
C GLY A 454 -24.55 22.98 9.45
N PRO A 455 -23.32 23.17 9.99
CA PRO A 455 -22.32 22.11 10.08
C PRO A 455 -22.78 20.91 10.92
N VAL A 456 -22.21 19.75 10.61
CA VAL A 456 -22.41 18.48 11.33
C VAL A 456 -21.05 17.92 11.69
N GLU A 457 -20.85 17.61 12.96
CA GLU A 457 -19.69 16.85 13.40
C GLU A 457 -19.98 15.36 13.28
N MET A 458 -19.04 14.63 12.70
CA MET A 458 -19.13 13.20 12.42
C MET A 458 -17.94 12.49 13.06
N ARG A 459 -18.17 11.28 13.54
CA ARG A 459 -17.13 10.43 14.13
C ARG A 459 -17.36 8.98 13.76
N VAL A 460 -16.26 8.25 13.54
CA VAL A 460 -16.25 6.78 13.56
C VAL A 460 -15.33 6.32 14.68
N VAL A 461 -15.81 5.39 15.49
CA VAL A 461 -15.00 4.67 16.48
C VAL A 461 -14.83 3.26 15.96
N VAL A 462 -13.59 2.85 15.73
CA VAL A 462 -13.24 1.48 15.33
C VAL A 462 -12.55 0.82 16.51
N ASP A 463 -12.98 -0.38 16.85
CA ASP A 463 -12.35 -1.25 17.85
C ASP A 463 -12.31 -2.67 17.29
N HIS A 464 -11.15 -3.04 16.75
CA HIS A 464 -10.91 -4.33 16.09
C HIS A 464 -11.95 -4.60 14.99
N ALA A 465 -12.79 -5.63 15.15
CA ALA A 465 -13.75 -6.07 14.14
C ALA A 465 -15.06 -5.25 14.12
N GLU A 466 -15.22 -4.28 15.01
CA GLU A 466 -16.43 -3.46 15.09
C GLU A 466 -16.14 -1.98 14.81
N GLN A 467 -17.07 -1.32 14.14
CA GLN A 467 -17.09 0.13 14.03
C GLN A 467 -18.47 0.72 14.30
N GLN A 468 -18.53 1.89 14.91
CA GLN A 468 -19.78 2.63 15.16
C GLN A 468 -19.63 4.08 14.67
N PHE A 469 -20.59 4.54 13.89
CA PHE A 469 -20.71 5.94 13.53
C PHE A 469 -21.43 6.75 14.61
N TRP A 470 -21.01 7.99 14.77
CA TRP A 470 -21.58 8.97 15.69
C TRP A 470 -21.69 10.32 15.00
N TYR A 471 -22.62 11.15 15.46
CA TYR A 471 -22.78 12.52 14.99
C TYR A 471 -23.22 13.44 16.11
N ARG A 472 -23.09 14.76 15.88
CA ARG A 472 -23.76 15.80 16.66
C ARG A 472 -23.93 17.10 15.86
N GLN A 473 -24.92 17.89 16.24
CA GLN A 473 -25.09 19.30 15.84
C GLN A 473 -25.23 20.13 17.12
N GLY A 474 -24.12 20.33 17.81
CA GLY A 474 -24.11 20.75 19.22
C GLY A 474 -24.53 19.62 20.17
N GLY A 475 -24.39 19.85 21.48
CA GLY A 475 -24.70 18.86 22.51
C GLY A 475 -23.75 17.66 22.54
N ASP A 476 -24.26 16.54 23.06
CA ASP A 476 -23.50 15.30 23.21
C ASP A 476 -23.49 14.47 21.92
N TRP A 477 -22.44 13.66 21.76
CA TRP A 477 -22.34 12.69 20.66
C TRP A 477 -23.44 11.63 20.74
N GLN A 478 -24.06 11.34 19.60
CA GLN A 478 -25.09 10.31 19.49
C GLN A 478 -24.64 9.22 18.50
N PRO A 479 -24.82 7.93 18.83
CA PRO A 479 -24.56 6.86 17.88
C PRO A 479 -25.60 6.92 16.75
N PHE A 480 -25.17 6.71 15.51
CA PHE A 480 -26.06 6.66 14.35
C PHE A 480 -25.99 5.28 13.69
N GLY A 481 -27.15 4.65 13.54
CA GLY A 481 -27.26 3.29 13.01
C GLY A 481 -26.66 2.22 13.93
N PRO A 482 -26.67 0.96 13.48
CA PRO A 482 -26.05 -0.16 14.22
C PRO A 482 -24.52 -0.13 14.12
N ALA A 483 -23.86 -0.86 15.02
CA ALA A 483 -22.44 -1.16 14.87
C ALA A 483 -22.22 -2.04 13.63
N LEU A 484 -21.28 -1.67 12.78
CA LEU A 484 -20.97 -2.31 11.51
C LEU A 484 -19.71 -3.17 11.64
N ASP A 485 -19.56 -4.11 10.71
CA ASP A 485 -18.39 -4.97 10.64
C ASP A 485 -17.20 -4.19 10.06
N ALA A 486 -16.16 -4.00 10.87
CA ALA A 486 -14.92 -3.37 10.44
C ALA A 486 -13.93 -4.40 9.85
N SER A 487 -14.07 -5.68 10.17
CA SER A 487 -13.16 -6.73 9.69
C SER A 487 -13.24 -6.93 8.17
N VAL A 488 -14.39 -6.62 7.55
CA VAL A 488 -14.56 -6.65 6.10
C VAL A 488 -13.81 -5.53 5.37
N ILE A 489 -13.39 -4.47 6.07
CA ILE A 489 -12.54 -3.40 5.50
C ILE A 489 -11.08 -3.84 5.64
N SER A 490 -10.72 -4.91 4.94
CA SER A 490 -9.41 -5.57 4.98
C SER A 490 -9.08 -6.25 3.65
N ASP A 491 -7.85 -6.76 3.51
CA ASP A 491 -7.44 -7.55 2.34
C ASP A 491 -8.36 -8.76 2.16
N GLU A 492 -8.64 -9.48 3.24
CA GLU A 492 -9.42 -10.73 3.25
C GLU A 492 -10.92 -10.51 3.03
N GLY A 493 -11.44 -9.30 3.26
CA GLY A 493 -12.86 -9.00 3.08
C GLY A 493 -13.32 -9.22 1.62
N GLY A 494 -14.51 -9.80 1.46
CA GLY A 494 -15.16 -10.03 0.17
C GLY A 494 -14.50 -11.16 -0.64
N ARG A 495 -13.71 -10.79 -1.66
CA ARG A 495 -13.11 -11.75 -2.60
C ARG A 495 -11.93 -12.54 -2.01
N GLY A 496 -11.30 -12.04 -0.96
CA GLY A 496 -10.11 -12.64 -0.32
C GLY A 496 -8.80 -11.91 -0.64
N GLU A 497 -7.75 -12.26 0.11
CA GLU A 497 -6.45 -11.58 0.19
C GLU A 497 -5.66 -11.56 -1.12
N HIS A 498 -5.88 -12.54 -1.99
CA HIS A 498 -5.19 -12.62 -3.28
C HIS A 498 -5.77 -11.70 -4.35
N ALA A 499 -6.78 -10.90 -4.01
CA ALA A 499 -7.39 -9.94 -4.93
C ALA A 499 -7.54 -8.55 -4.31
N SER A 500 -6.75 -8.25 -3.28
CA SER A 500 -6.87 -7.03 -2.47
C SER A 500 -5.51 -6.75 -1.83
N PHE A 501 -4.87 -5.65 -2.25
CA PHE A 501 -3.44 -5.43 -1.96
C PHE A 501 -3.12 -4.13 -1.20
N THR A 502 -4.14 -3.34 -0.86
CA THR A 502 -4.03 -2.05 -0.18
C THR A 502 -4.14 -2.19 1.35
N GLY A 503 -5.27 -1.77 1.92
CA GLY A 503 -5.55 -1.66 3.35
C GLY A 503 -6.67 -0.65 3.60
N ALA A 504 -7.20 -0.60 4.81
CA ALA A 504 -8.26 0.32 5.19
C ALA A 504 -7.77 1.77 5.22
N PHE A 505 -8.63 2.66 4.75
CA PHE A 505 -8.51 4.11 4.84
C PHE A 505 -9.71 4.68 5.59
N VAL A 506 -9.50 5.84 6.19
CA VAL A 506 -10.55 6.67 6.80
C VAL A 506 -10.42 8.10 6.29
N GLY A 507 -11.53 8.70 5.87
CA GLY A 507 -11.45 9.98 5.18
C GLY A 507 -12.77 10.67 4.92
N MET A 508 -12.65 11.81 4.23
CA MET A 508 -13.75 12.70 3.87
C MET A 508 -14.14 12.43 2.42
N VAL A 509 -15.45 12.39 2.14
CA VAL A 509 -15.98 12.08 0.81
C VAL A 509 -17.12 13.03 0.42
N ALA A 510 -17.22 13.33 -0.88
CA ALA A 510 -18.37 13.97 -1.49
C ALA A 510 -18.72 13.34 -2.85
N MET A 511 -20.01 13.20 -3.15
CA MET A 511 -20.53 12.76 -4.44
C MET A 511 -21.68 13.66 -4.89
N ASP A 512 -21.77 13.90 -6.20
CA ASP A 512 -22.86 14.61 -6.84
C ASP A 512 -23.14 13.99 -8.22
N THR A 513 -23.99 12.97 -8.23
CA THR A 513 -24.40 12.26 -9.45
C THR A 513 -25.38 13.05 -10.32
N SER A 514 -25.76 14.27 -9.92
CA SER A 514 -26.50 15.20 -10.78
C SER A 514 -25.57 15.96 -11.73
N GLY A 515 -24.25 15.91 -11.50
CA GLY A 515 -23.23 16.57 -12.32
C GLY A 515 -23.03 18.07 -12.01
N ARG A 516 -23.63 18.58 -10.93
CA ARG A 516 -23.56 20.01 -10.58
C ARG A 516 -22.36 20.41 -9.73
N GLY A 517 -21.59 19.43 -9.24
CA GLY A 517 -20.36 19.69 -8.50
C GLY A 517 -20.58 20.31 -7.13
N ARG A 518 -21.66 19.97 -6.42
CA ARG A 518 -21.98 20.55 -5.10
C ARG A 518 -20.77 20.43 -4.15
N GLU A 519 -20.37 21.57 -3.60
CA GLU A 519 -19.22 21.66 -2.68
C GLU A 519 -19.61 21.21 -1.28
N ALA A 520 -18.78 20.34 -0.69
CA ALA A 520 -18.81 19.98 0.72
C ALA A 520 -17.54 20.50 1.39
N ARG A 521 -17.68 21.21 2.51
CA ARG A 521 -16.57 21.90 3.17
C ARG A 521 -16.28 21.24 4.51
N PHE A 522 -15.06 20.74 4.66
CA PHE A 522 -14.58 20.06 5.87
C PHE A 522 -13.58 20.96 6.60
N SER A 523 -13.93 21.42 7.82
CA SER A 523 -13.11 22.38 8.57
C SER A 523 -11.94 21.72 9.31
N ARG A 524 -12.08 20.44 9.66
CA ARG A 524 -11.08 19.67 10.41
C ARG A 524 -11.15 18.18 10.08
N PHE A 525 -10.05 17.49 10.33
CA PHE A 525 -10.03 16.04 10.47
C PHE A 525 -9.21 15.67 11.70
N ARG A 526 -9.66 14.71 12.50
CA ARG A 526 -8.90 14.18 13.64
C ARG A 526 -8.73 12.68 13.47
N TYR A 527 -7.54 12.16 13.80
CA TYR A 527 -7.30 10.73 13.97
C TYR A 527 -6.63 10.49 15.32
N ALA A 528 -7.25 9.70 16.18
CA ALA A 528 -6.78 9.42 17.53
C ALA A 528 -6.71 7.89 17.74
N PRO A 529 -5.51 7.31 17.83
CA PRO A 529 -5.34 5.94 18.33
C PRO A 529 -5.98 5.77 19.71
N ALA A 530 -6.48 4.58 20.02
CA ALA A 530 -7.08 4.32 21.32
C ALA A 530 -6.11 4.61 22.47
N GLY A 531 -6.53 5.45 23.43
CA GLY A 531 -5.71 5.86 24.58
C GLY A 531 -4.89 7.15 24.41
N THR A 532 -5.09 7.87 23.29
CA THR A 532 -4.43 9.18 23.02
C THR A 532 -5.34 10.39 23.17
#